data_AF-A0A960GXX2-F1
#
_entry.id   AF-A0A960GXX2-F1
#
_cell.length_a   1.000
_cell.length_b   1.000
_cell.length_c   1.000
_cell.angle_alpha   90.00
_cell.angle_beta   90.00
_cell.angle_gamma   90.00
#
_symmetry.space_group_name_H-M   'P 1'
#
loop_
_entity.id
_entity.type
_entity.pdbx_description
1 polymer ?
#
loop_
_entity_poly.entity_id
_entity_poly.type
_entity_poly.pdbx_seq_one_letter_code
_entity_poly.pdbx_strand_id
1 'polypeptide(L)'
;HGYYGSVSHNVKAVYQRYMGWFDGNPGRLWAHPPEAIGPRYVAAMGGIDRVVELARTAFEEGDYRWAATLLDHAIFTDENHPGARELYADTLEQLGYGAECATWRNFFLSGATELRDGNFGTPVNTTSTTMLSQLTPEQMFDTLAISVNGPHAWDLDIAIDMTFTDLATNYRLTLRNGVLVYRACPADASSANVTVTLATKMRLLAAAAGDFTSPGLETSGDAAALQALLGVLDRPDPGFNIITP
;
A
#
# COMPACT_ATOMS: atom_id res chain seq x y z
N HIS A 1 3.77 -30.34 7.70
CA HIS A 1 4.00 -29.80 6.36
C HIS A 1 3.56 -28.35 6.29
N GLY A 2 4.33 -27.51 5.62
CA GLY A 2 4.08 -26.07 5.55
C GLY A 2 3.62 -25.59 4.17
N TYR A 3 2.63 -26.25 3.55
CA TYR A 3 2.29 -26.00 2.13
C TYR A 3 1.68 -24.62 1.84
N TYR A 4 0.99 -24.00 2.80
CA TYR A 4 0.39 -22.67 2.64
C TYR A 4 0.95 -21.67 3.64
N GLY A 5 0.80 -21.96 4.93
CA GLY A 5 1.57 -21.33 6.00
C GLY A 5 2.86 -22.09 6.26
N SER A 6 3.87 -21.43 6.82
CA SER A 6 5.13 -22.05 7.23
C SER A 6 5.35 -21.87 8.73
N VAL A 7 6.00 -22.83 9.39
CA VAL A 7 6.41 -22.69 10.80
C VAL A 7 7.23 -21.41 10.99
N SER A 8 8.12 -21.09 10.05
CA SER A 8 9.01 -19.94 10.11
C SER A 8 8.25 -18.60 10.19
N HIS A 9 7.37 -18.29 9.24
CA HIS A 9 6.65 -17.02 9.28
C HIS A 9 5.52 -17.01 10.34
N ASN A 10 4.91 -18.16 10.66
CA ASN A 10 3.87 -18.23 11.69
C ASN A 10 4.44 -17.97 13.08
N VAL A 11 5.61 -18.49 13.43
CA VAL A 11 6.25 -18.22 14.72
C VAL A 11 6.63 -16.74 14.84
N LYS A 12 7.13 -16.12 13.76
CA LYS A 12 7.38 -14.67 13.72
C LYS A 12 6.09 -13.87 13.92
N ALA A 13 4.98 -14.27 13.30
CA ALA A 13 3.69 -13.62 13.47
C ALA A 13 3.15 -13.75 14.90
N VAL A 14 3.37 -14.89 15.56
CA VAL A 14 3.04 -15.05 17.00
C VAL A 14 3.86 -14.07 17.84
N TYR A 15 5.17 -13.96 17.62
CA TYR A 15 5.99 -12.98 18.33
C TYR A 15 5.47 -11.55 18.11
N GLN A 16 5.20 -11.18 16.85
CA GLN A 16 4.67 -9.85 16.52
C GLN A 16 3.32 -9.57 17.18
N ARG A 17 2.45 -10.58 17.32
CA ARG A 17 1.16 -10.44 18.01
C ARG A 17 1.30 -10.09 19.49
N TYR A 18 2.31 -10.65 20.18
CA TYR A 18 2.48 -10.47 21.63
C TYR A 18 3.46 -9.37 22.00
N MET A 19 4.53 -9.19 21.22
CA MET A 19 5.64 -8.28 21.53
C MET A 19 5.70 -7.06 20.59
N GLY A 20 4.95 -7.07 19.49
CA GLY A 20 5.03 -6.06 18.44
C GLY A 20 6.20 -6.29 17.48
N TRP A 21 6.50 -5.28 16.66
CA TRP A 21 7.53 -5.35 15.62
C TRP A 21 8.96 -5.23 16.18
N PHE A 22 9.12 -4.56 17.33
CA PHE A 22 10.43 -4.21 17.87
C PHE A 22 11.00 -5.36 18.71
N ASP A 23 12.22 -5.78 18.39
CA ASP A 23 12.89 -6.93 19.02
C ASP A 23 13.63 -6.59 20.32
N GLY A 24 13.59 -5.33 20.77
CA GLY A 24 14.27 -4.85 21.96
C GLY A 24 15.70 -4.35 21.72
N ASN A 25 16.28 -4.53 20.54
CA ASN A 25 17.61 -4.03 20.22
C ASN A 25 17.56 -2.55 19.76
N PRO A 26 18.09 -1.58 20.52
CA PRO A 26 17.95 -0.16 20.20
C PRO A 26 18.58 0.23 18.85
N GLY A 27 19.55 -0.52 18.34
CA GLY A 27 20.13 -0.29 17.01
C GLY A 27 19.16 -0.55 15.85
N ARG A 28 18.04 -1.23 16.10
CA ARG A 28 16.98 -1.53 15.13
C ARG A 28 15.70 -0.71 15.33
N LEU A 29 15.68 0.17 16.34
CA LEU A 29 14.52 0.99 16.67
C LEU A 29 14.23 2.07 15.63
N TRP A 30 15.28 2.72 15.13
CA TRP A 30 15.19 3.77 14.11
C TRP A 30 16.16 3.48 12.97
N ALA A 31 15.98 2.30 12.37
CA ALA A 31 16.77 1.88 11.23
C ALA A 31 16.53 2.79 10.02
N HIS A 32 17.57 3.01 9.22
CA HIS A 32 17.40 3.62 7.91
C HIS A 32 16.50 2.75 7.02
N PRO A 33 15.68 3.36 6.14
CA PRO A 33 14.96 2.61 5.12
C PRO A 33 15.94 1.95 4.13
N PRO A 34 15.51 0.90 3.40
CA PRO A 34 16.36 0.13 2.48
C PRO A 34 17.17 0.99 1.49
N GLU A 35 16.55 1.99 0.87
CA GLU A 35 17.15 2.90 -0.11
C GLU A 35 18.29 3.76 0.49
N ALA A 36 18.24 4.00 1.80
CA ALA A 36 19.26 4.77 2.50
C ALA A 36 20.34 3.89 3.14
N ILE A 37 20.04 2.63 3.46
CA ILE A 37 21.00 1.73 4.12
C ILE A 37 21.80 0.87 3.12
N GLY A 38 21.19 0.48 2.00
CA GLY A 38 21.81 -0.31 0.93
C GLY A 38 23.13 0.31 0.44
N PRO A 39 23.13 1.57 -0.05
CA PRO A 39 24.35 2.23 -0.53
C PRO A 39 25.47 2.29 0.51
N ARG A 40 25.14 2.42 1.80
CA ARG A 40 26.12 2.48 2.88
C ARG A 40 26.78 1.13 3.14
N TYR A 41 25.98 0.05 3.12
CA TYR A 41 26.51 -1.30 3.22
C TYR A 41 27.38 -1.65 2.01
N VAL A 42 26.93 -1.31 0.80
CA VAL A 42 27.71 -1.50 -0.43
C VAL A 42 29.05 -0.75 -0.37
N ALA A 43 29.04 0.52 0.05
CA ALA A 43 30.28 1.29 0.22
C ALA A 43 31.21 0.68 1.27
N ALA A 44 30.67 0.23 2.41
CA ALA A 44 31.45 -0.40 3.48
C ALA A 44 32.07 -1.75 3.07
N MET A 45 31.43 -2.48 2.15
CA MET A 45 31.92 -3.75 1.61
C MET A 45 32.87 -3.61 0.42
N GLY A 46 33.17 -2.38 -0.02
CA GLY A 46 34.14 -2.11 -1.08
C GLY A 46 33.54 -1.88 -2.47
N GLY A 47 32.25 -1.53 -2.56
CA GLY A 47 31.57 -1.20 -3.81
C GLY A 47 30.66 -2.32 -4.34
N ILE A 48 29.80 -1.98 -5.29
CA ILE A 48 28.73 -2.89 -5.77
C ILE A 48 29.29 -4.15 -6.44
N ASP A 49 30.33 -4.01 -7.27
CA ASP A 49 31.00 -5.16 -7.91
C ASP A 49 31.52 -6.14 -6.86
N ARG A 50 32.15 -5.62 -5.80
CA ARG A 50 32.66 -6.45 -4.71
C ARG A 50 31.55 -7.18 -3.97
N VAL A 51 30.41 -6.53 -3.75
CA VAL A 51 29.22 -7.16 -3.14
C VAL A 51 28.68 -8.27 -4.03
N VAL A 52 28.60 -8.06 -5.35
CA VAL A 52 28.15 -9.08 -6.31
C VAL A 52 29.11 -10.27 -6.35
N GLU A 53 30.42 -10.05 -6.28
CA GLU A 53 31.41 -11.12 -6.14
C GLU A 53 31.19 -11.96 -4.87
N LEU A 54 31.01 -11.29 -3.72
CA LEU A 54 30.74 -11.95 -2.44
C LEU A 54 29.44 -12.75 -2.48
N ALA A 55 28.40 -12.18 -3.10
CA ALA A 55 27.13 -12.86 -3.29
C ALA A 55 27.26 -14.09 -4.21
N ARG A 56 28.11 -14.00 -5.25
CA ARG A 56 28.38 -15.12 -6.16
C ARG A 56 29.06 -16.28 -5.44
N THR A 57 30.06 -15.99 -4.61
CA THR A 57 30.67 -17.01 -3.75
C THR A 57 29.64 -17.67 -2.83
N ALA A 58 28.79 -16.88 -2.17
CA ALA A 58 27.71 -17.41 -1.32
C ALA A 58 26.72 -18.29 -2.10
N PHE A 59 26.38 -17.89 -3.33
CA PHE A 59 25.52 -18.66 -4.22
C PHE A 59 26.16 -20.00 -4.61
N GLU A 60 27.43 -20.00 -5.03
CA GLU A 60 28.17 -21.20 -5.42
C GLU A 60 28.36 -22.19 -4.25
N GLU A 61 28.44 -21.68 -3.03
CA GLU A 61 28.48 -22.49 -1.80
C GLU A 61 27.08 -22.97 -1.34
N GLY A 62 26.01 -22.52 -2.00
CA GLY A 62 24.62 -22.87 -1.68
C GLY A 62 24.00 -22.08 -0.53
N ASP A 63 24.66 -21.03 -0.02
CA ASP A 63 24.08 -20.11 0.96
C ASP A 63 23.26 -19.01 0.27
N TYR A 64 22.17 -19.45 -0.36
CA TYR A 64 21.27 -18.57 -1.11
C TYR A 64 20.61 -17.49 -0.25
N ARG A 65 20.46 -17.74 1.06
CA ARG A 65 19.87 -16.76 1.99
C ARG A 65 20.84 -15.61 2.26
N TRP A 66 22.13 -15.92 2.37
CA TRP A 66 23.16 -14.90 2.47
C TRP A 66 23.37 -14.15 1.15
N ALA A 67 23.42 -14.87 0.02
CA ALA A 67 23.48 -14.24 -1.30
C ALA A 67 22.34 -13.24 -1.52
N ALA A 68 21.10 -13.62 -1.18
CA ALA A 68 19.93 -12.75 -1.25
C ALA A 68 20.05 -11.49 -0.37
N THR A 69 20.69 -11.60 0.79
CA THR A 69 20.91 -10.45 1.70
C THR A 69 21.87 -9.43 1.09
N LEU A 70 22.95 -9.91 0.47
CA LEU A 70 23.92 -9.05 -0.19
C LEU A 70 23.33 -8.38 -1.44
N LEU A 71 22.58 -9.15 -2.22
CA LEU A 71 22.00 -8.70 -3.49
C LEU A 71 20.85 -7.71 -3.29
N ASP A 72 20.08 -7.83 -2.20
CA ASP A 72 19.10 -6.81 -1.78
C ASP A 72 19.77 -5.44 -1.61
N HIS A 73 20.86 -5.37 -0.84
CA HIS A 73 21.62 -4.11 -0.71
C HIS A 73 22.21 -3.61 -2.03
N ALA A 74 22.63 -4.51 -2.92
CA ALA A 74 23.12 -4.13 -4.24
C ALA A 74 22.01 -3.51 -5.11
N ILE A 75 20.83 -4.14 -5.18
CA ILE A 75 19.68 -3.64 -5.96
C ILE A 75 19.13 -2.34 -5.39
N PHE A 76 19.07 -2.18 -4.07
CA PHE A 76 18.69 -0.91 -3.45
C PHE A 76 19.77 0.19 -3.57
N THR A 77 20.95 -0.14 -4.10
CA THR A 77 22.00 0.83 -4.43
C THR A 77 21.99 1.23 -5.90
N ASP A 78 21.86 0.25 -6.79
CA ASP A 78 21.69 0.43 -8.22
C ASP A 78 20.79 -0.67 -8.76
N GLU A 79 19.52 -0.33 -8.95
CA GLU A 79 18.49 -1.27 -9.40
C GLU A 79 18.76 -1.81 -10.81
N ASN A 80 19.61 -1.14 -11.59
CA ASN A 80 19.90 -1.46 -12.99
C ASN A 80 21.22 -2.22 -13.15
N HIS A 81 21.94 -2.54 -12.06
CA HIS A 81 23.21 -3.25 -12.12
C HIS A 81 23.03 -4.68 -12.67
N PRO A 82 23.51 -4.99 -13.89
CA PRO A 82 23.11 -6.21 -14.61
C PRO A 82 23.51 -7.48 -13.88
N GLY A 83 24.75 -7.52 -13.35
CA GLY A 83 25.25 -8.69 -12.61
C GLY A 83 24.56 -8.91 -11.26
N ALA A 84 23.99 -7.86 -10.66
CA ALA A 84 23.23 -7.98 -9.41
C ALA A 84 21.82 -8.52 -9.71
N ARG A 85 21.16 -7.96 -10.72
CA ARG A 85 19.81 -8.39 -11.14
C ARG A 85 19.80 -9.87 -11.54
N GLU A 86 20.72 -10.28 -12.40
CA GLU A 86 20.83 -11.67 -12.88
C GLU A 86 21.06 -12.63 -11.71
N LEU A 87 22.11 -12.38 -10.91
CA LEU A 87 22.44 -13.26 -9.79
C LEU A 87 21.34 -13.29 -8.72
N TYR A 88 20.64 -12.17 -8.51
CA TYR A 88 19.55 -12.14 -7.53
C TYR A 88 18.33 -12.92 -8.02
N ALA A 89 17.97 -12.81 -9.30
CA ALA A 89 16.92 -13.62 -9.88
C ALA A 89 17.22 -15.11 -9.76
N ASP A 90 18.46 -15.54 -10.07
CA ASP A 90 18.89 -16.93 -9.92
C ASP A 90 18.87 -17.40 -8.46
N THR A 91 19.30 -16.54 -7.54
CA THR A 91 19.28 -16.81 -6.09
C THR A 91 17.85 -17.03 -5.59
N LEU A 92 16.91 -16.16 -5.98
CA LEU A 92 15.50 -16.30 -5.62
C LEU A 92 14.90 -17.57 -6.25
N GLU A 93 15.25 -17.89 -7.50
CA GLU A 93 14.78 -19.11 -8.16
C GLU A 93 15.21 -20.38 -7.39
N GLN A 94 16.47 -20.46 -6.94
CA GLN A 94 16.94 -21.57 -6.10
C GLN A 94 16.19 -21.66 -4.76
N LEU A 95 15.95 -20.51 -4.10
CA LEU A 95 15.13 -20.47 -2.89
C LEU A 95 13.68 -20.93 -3.15
N GLY A 96 13.11 -20.58 -4.31
CA GLY A 96 11.80 -21.02 -4.75
C GLY A 96 11.72 -22.52 -5.05
N TYR A 97 12.78 -23.12 -5.61
CA TYR A 97 12.89 -24.56 -5.82
C TYR A 97 13.04 -25.34 -4.51
N GLY A 98 13.74 -24.78 -3.52
CA GLY A 98 13.86 -25.37 -2.17
C GLY A 98 12.64 -25.19 -1.27
N ALA A 99 11.64 -24.40 -1.66
CA ALA A 99 10.49 -24.07 -0.81
C ALA A 99 9.39 -25.15 -0.86
N GLU A 100 9.12 -25.81 0.29
CA GLU A 100 7.92 -26.65 0.48
C GLU A 100 6.63 -25.78 0.51
N CYS A 101 6.76 -24.53 0.95
CA CYS A 101 5.64 -23.61 1.09
C CYS A 101 5.30 -22.96 -0.25
N ALA A 102 4.11 -23.23 -0.78
CA ALA A 102 3.68 -22.75 -2.10
C ALA A 102 3.64 -21.23 -2.17
N THR A 103 3.25 -20.55 -1.09
CA THR A 103 3.25 -19.08 -1.04
C THR A 103 4.67 -18.54 -1.15
N TRP A 104 5.63 -19.11 -0.42
CA TRP A 104 7.05 -18.73 -0.51
C TRP A 104 7.64 -18.98 -1.89
N ARG A 105 7.35 -20.14 -2.49
CA ARG A 105 7.74 -20.45 -3.86
C ARG A 105 7.26 -19.35 -4.81
N ASN A 106 5.99 -18.95 -4.71
CA ASN A 106 5.44 -17.91 -5.57
C ASN A 106 6.12 -16.56 -5.33
N PHE A 107 6.32 -16.13 -4.08
CA PHE A 107 7.04 -14.88 -3.77
C PHE A 107 8.45 -14.84 -4.38
N PHE A 108 9.22 -15.92 -4.21
CA PHE A 108 10.57 -16.02 -4.75
C PHE A 108 10.59 -15.98 -6.28
N LEU A 109 9.72 -16.75 -6.94
CA LEU A 109 9.68 -16.79 -8.40
C LEU A 109 9.13 -15.48 -9.00
N SER A 110 8.17 -14.83 -8.34
CA SER A 110 7.68 -13.51 -8.73
C SER A 110 8.79 -12.46 -8.65
N GLY A 111 9.56 -12.40 -7.55
CA GLY A 111 10.69 -11.49 -7.44
C GLY A 111 11.77 -11.76 -8.51
N ALA A 112 12.04 -13.03 -8.81
CA ALA A 112 12.96 -13.40 -9.89
C ALA A 112 12.45 -12.92 -11.27
N THR A 113 11.15 -13.04 -11.53
CA THR A 113 10.53 -12.50 -12.75
C THR A 113 10.62 -10.98 -12.80
N GLU A 114 10.34 -10.25 -11.71
CA GLU A 114 10.45 -8.78 -11.70
C GLU A 114 11.89 -8.30 -11.96
N LEU A 115 12.89 -9.02 -11.44
CA LEU A 115 14.30 -8.72 -11.69
C LEU A 115 14.73 -8.99 -13.14
N ARG A 116 14.10 -9.95 -13.83
CA ARG A 116 14.44 -10.29 -15.22
C ARG A 116 13.64 -9.46 -16.24
N ASP A 117 12.33 -9.34 -16.03
CA ASP A 117 11.38 -8.86 -17.02
C ASP A 117 10.70 -7.55 -16.62
N GLY A 118 10.89 -7.09 -15.37
CA GLY A 118 10.27 -5.90 -14.82
C GLY A 118 8.96 -6.19 -14.07
N ASN A 119 8.44 -5.14 -13.42
CA ASN A 119 7.19 -5.22 -12.65
C ASN A 119 6.03 -5.66 -13.55
N PHE A 120 5.43 -6.81 -13.24
CA PHE A 120 4.29 -7.35 -13.99
C PHE A 120 2.93 -6.93 -13.39
N GLY A 121 2.96 -6.03 -12.41
CA GLY A 121 1.82 -5.49 -11.69
C GLY A 121 1.14 -6.50 -10.77
N THR A 122 0.18 -6.02 -10.00
CA THR A 122 -0.73 -6.92 -9.28
C THR A 122 -1.80 -7.41 -10.25
N PRO A 123 -1.93 -8.72 -10.51
CA PRO A 123 -3.03 -9.22 -11.32
C PRO A 123 -4.33 -9.18 -10.50
N VAL A 124 -5.03 -8.04 -10.48
CA VAL A 124 -6.47 -8.04 -10.20
C VAL A 124 -7.18 -6.79 -10.71
N ASN A 125 -8.31 -7.05 -11.37
CA ASN A 125 -9.45 -6.15 -11.35
C ASN A 125 -10.70 -6.98 -11.06
N THR A 126 -11.00 -7.22 -9.77
CA THR A 126 -12.21 -7.93 -9.36
C THR A 126 -12.86 -7.36 -8.10
N THR A 127 -12.82 -6.03 -7.91
CA THR A 127 -13.77 -5.44 -6.96
C THR A 127 -15.17 -5.57 -7.55
N SER A 128 -15.87 -6.65 -7.19
CA SER A 128 -17.23 -6.90 -7.64
C SER A 128 -18.15 -5.78 -7.17
N THR A 129 -19.02 -5.30 -8.07
CA THR A 129 -20.10 -4.37 -7.73
C THR A 129 -20.98 -4.91 -6.59
N THR A 130 -21.11 -6.24 -6.49
CA THR A 130 -21.79 -6.92 -5.38
C THR A 130 -21.05 -6.77 -4.06
N MET A 131 -19.72 -6.76 -4.04
CA MET A 131 -18.97 -6.51 -2.80
C MET A 131 -19.06 -5.03 -2.40
N LEU A 132 -18.92 -4.11 -3.36
CA LEU A 132 -19.05 -2.67 -3.10
C LEU A 132 -20.44 -2.32 -2.54
N SER A 133 -21.50 -2.98 -3.02
CA SER A 133 -22.85 -2.75 -2.52
C SER A 133 -23.07 -3.20 -1.07
N GLN A 134 -22.19 -4.03 -0.51
CA GLN A 134 -22.24 -4.42 0.90
C GLN A 134 -21.58 -3.41 1.84
N LEU A 135 -20.75 -2.50 1.34
CA LEU A 135 -20.11 -1.49 2.18
C LEU A 135 -21.14 -0.61 2.87
N THR A 136 -20.92 -0.35 4.15
CA THR A 136 -21.63 0.69 4.90
C THR A 136 -21.14 2.08 4.47
N PRO A 137 -21.94 3.15 4.64
CA PRO A 137 -21.47 4.52 4.43
C PRO A 137 -20.18 4.82 5.19
N GLU A 138 -20.06 4.36 6.43
CA GLU A 138 -18.88 4.50 7.27
C GLU A 138 -17.64 3.89 6.61
N GLN A 139 -17.71 2.66 6.12
CA GLN A 139 -16.60 2.02 5.41
C GLN A 139 -16.21 2.74 4.11
N MET A 140 -17.18 3.36 3.43
CA MET A 140 -16.90 4.20 2.27
C MET A 140 -16.14 5.47 2.69
N PHE A 141 -16.54 6.09 3.80
CA PHE A 141 -15.86 7.26 4.34
C PHE A 141 -14.46 6.95 4.87
N ASP A 142 -14.27 5.80 5.52
CA ASP A 142 -12.94 5.31 5.93
C ASP A 142 -12.01 5.19 4.72
N THR A 143 -12.53 4.66 3.59
CA THR A 143 -11.76 4.55 2.34
C THR A 143 -11.37 5.94 1.83
N LEU A 144 -12.30 6.90 1.82
CA LEU A 144 -12.00 8.28 1.43
C LEU A 144 -10.97 8.92 2.37
N ALA A 145 -11.08 8.68 3.68
CA ALA A 145 -10.18 9.24 4.67
C ALA A 145 -8.75 8.71 4.52
N ILE A 146 -8.59 7.41 4.23
CA ILE A 146 -7.28 6.78 3.94
C ILE A 146 -6.65 7.39 2.67
N SER A 147 -7.46 7.74 1.68
CA SER A 147 -7.01 8.34 0.43
C SER A 147 -6.63 9.82 0.53
N VAL A 148 -6.83 10.50 1.66
CA VAL A 148 -6.48 11.93 1.77
C VAL A 148 -4.96 12.13 1.72
N ASN A 149 -4.51 12.93 0.77
CA ASN A 149 -3.17 13.48 0.76
C ASN A 149 -3.07 14.59 1.82
N GLY A 150 -2.62 14.21 3.02
CA GLY A 150 -2.52 15.11 4.17
C GLY A 150 -1.76 16.42 3.88
N PRO A 151 -0.55 16.38 3.29
CA PRO A 151 0.20 17.59 2.92
C PRO A 151 -0.56 18.52 1.96
N HIS A 152 -1.22 17.99 0.92
CA HIS A 152 -2.01 18.82 0.00
C HIS A 152 -3.31 19.35 0.63
N ALA A 153 -3.86 18.62 1.60
CA ALA A 153 -5.07 19.00 2.32
C ALA A 153 -4.82 19.89 3.55
N TRP A 154 -3.57 20.28 3.82
CA TRP A 154 -3.17 20.90 5.08
C TRP A 154 -3.95 22.17 5.42
N ASP A 155 -4.10 23.06 4.43
CA ASP A 155 -4.76 24.36 4.59
C ASP A 155 -6.29 24.32 4.36
N LEU A 156 -6.85 23.13 4.11
CA LEU A 156 -8.28 22.97 3.91
C LEU A 156 -9.01 22.87 5.26
N ASP A 157 -10.14 23.58 5.34
CA ASP A 157 -11.14 23.45 6.42
C ASP A 157 -12.51 23.32 5.76
N ILE A 158 -12.97 22.07 5.61
CA ILE A 158 -14.17 21.74 4.84
C ILE A 158 -15.13 20.94 5.71
N ALA A 159 -16.38 21.36 5.76
CA ALA A 159 -17.50 20.63 6.35
C ALA A 159 -18.51 20.25 5.26
N ILE A 160 -18.79 18.95 5.13
CA ILE A 160 -19.76 18.39 4.18
C ILE A 160 -20.83 17.63 4.93
N ASP A 161 -22.10 17.96 4.70
CA ASP A 161 -23.20 17.08 5.10
C ASP A 161 -23.50 16.09 3.96
N MET A 162 -23.50 14.80 4.29
CA MET A 162 -23.78 13.70 3.37
C MET A 162 -25.03 12.96 3.84
N THR A 163 -26.16 13.19 3.17
CA THR A 163 -27.45 12.59 3.49
C THR A 163 -27.76 11.42 2.56
N PHE A 164 -28.13 10.27 3.13
CA PHE A 164 -28.65 9.11 2.39
C PHE A 164 -30.15 8.98 2.63
N THR A 165 -30.96 9.16 1.58
CA THR A 165 -32.42 9.22 1.72
C THR A 165 -33.06 7.85 1.99
N ASP A 166 -32.55 6.79 1.40
CA ASP A 166 -33.00 5.41 1.62
C ASP A 166 -32.76 4.94 3.06
N LEU A 167 -31.67 5.40 3.66
CA LEU A 167 -31.29 5.09 5.05
C LEU A 167 -31.84 6.10 6.07
N ALA A 168 -32.48 7.19 5.61
CA ALA A 168 -32.92 8.30 6.44
C ALA A 168 -31.84 8.79 7.43
N THR A 169 -30.57 8.82 7.00
CA THR A 169 -29.41 9.11 7.84
C THR A 169 -28.53 10.18 7.21
N ASN A 170 -27.95 11.07 8.02
CA ASN A 170 -26.95 12.05 7.59
C ASN A 170 -25.64 11.87 8.36
N TYR A 171 -24.54 12.17 7.68
CA TYR A 171 -23.21 12.23 8.24
C TYR A 171 -22.60 13.61 7.98
N ARG A 172 -21.91 14.16 8.98
CA ARG A 172 -21.02 15.30 8.79
C ARG A 172 -19.62 14.78 8.57
N LEU A 173 -19.05 15.05 7.40
CA LEU A 173 -17.64 14.88 7.09
C LEU A 173 -16.92 16.20 7.37
N THR A 174 -15.72 16.14 7.94
CA THR A 174 -14.88 17.31 8.19
C THR A 174 -13.44 17.01 7.81
N LEU A 175 -12.90 17.77 6.86
CA LEU A 175 -11.51 17.75 6.48
C LEU A 175 -10.81 18.93 7.13
N ARG A 176 -9.85 18.66 8.02
CA ARG A 176 -9.05 19.69 8.67
C ARG A 176 -7.70 19.13 9.09
N ASN A 177 -6.64 19.94 8.99
CA ASN A 177 -5.26 19.55 9.30
C ASN A 177 -4.81 18.30 8.52
N GLY A 178 -5.27 18.15 7.27
CA GLY A 178 -4.99 16.98 6.44
C GLY A 178 -5.68 15.67 6.87
N VAL A 179 -6.69 15.73 7.75
CA VAL A 179 -7.43 14.54 8.23
C VAL A 179 -8.92 14.70 7.94
N LEU A 180 -9.50 13.68 7.31
CA LEU A 180 -10.94 13.57 7.12
C LEU A 180 -11.54 12.73 8.25
N VAL A 181 -12.49 13.30 8.98
CA VAL A 181 -13.29 12.59 9.98
C VAL A 181 -14.76 12.64 9.60
N TYR A 182 -15.55 11.68 10.10
CA TYR A 182 -16.99 11.69 9.92
C TYR A 182 -17.72 11.38 11.23
N ARG A 183 -18.96 11.86 11.32
CA ARG A 183 -19.88 11.51 12.42
C ARG A 183 -21.31 11.43 11.91
N ALA A 184 -22.09 10.49 12.43
CA ALA A 184 -23.53 10.47 12.20
C ALA A 184 -24.19 11.59 13.02
N CYS A 185 -24.85 12.53 12.35
CA CYS A 185 -25.60 13.62 12.99
C CYS A 185 -26.61 14.21 12.01
N PRO A 186 -27.67 14.90 12.49
CA PRO A 186 -28.57 15.65 11.61
C PRO A 186 -27.80 16.63 10.72
N ALA A 187 -28.30 16.85 9.51
CA ALA A 187 -27.75 17.86 8.62
C ALA A 187 -27.99 19.26 9.20
N ASP A 188 -27.01 20.13 9.06
CA ASP A 188 -27.05 21.53 9.46
C ASP A 188 -26.35 22.37 8.39
N ALA A 189 -27.14 22.78 7.40
CA ALA A 189 -26.69 23.58 6.26
C ALA A 189 -26.13 24.96 6.67
N SER A 190 -26.38 25.43 7.91
CA SER A 190 -25.82 26.70 8.38
C SER A 190 -24.33 26.61 8.72
N SER A 191 -23.84 25.40 8.99
CA SER A 191 -22.45 25.13 9.38
C SER A 191 -21.70 24.23 8.39
N ALA A 192 -22.38 23.70 7.37
CA ALA A 192 -21.76 22.96 6.28
C ALA A 192 -21.39 23.90 5.12
N ASN A 193 -20.26 23.66 4.47
CA ASN A 193 -19.95 24.32 3.20
C ASN A 193 -20.89 23.81 2.10
N VAL A 194 -21.13 22.49 2.08
CA VAL A 194 -21.98 21.83 1.08
C VAL A 194 -22.76 20.69 1.70
N THR A 195 -24.01 20.54 1.26
CA THR A 195 -24.85 19.39 1.56
C THR A 195 -25.03 18.58 0.28
N VAL A 196 -24.66 17.30 0.35
CA VAL A 196 -24.81 16.30 -0.71
C VAL A 196 -25.91 15.32 -0.29
N THR A 197 -27.00 15.29 -1.05
CA THR A 197 -28.11 14.37 -0.84
C THR A 197 -28.02 13.25 -1.87
N LEU A 198 -27.97 12.01 -1.38
CA LEU A 198 -27.83 10.80 -2.16
C LEU A 198 -29.07 9.93 -1.99
N ALA A 199 -29.62 9.45 -3.11
CA ALA A 199 -30.76 8.55 -3.12
C ALA A 199 -30.45 7.24 -2.38
N THR A 200 -29.22 6.73 -2.59
CA THR A 200 -28.70 5.51 -1.97
C THR A 200 -27.19 5.60 -1.79
N LYS A 201 -26.62 4.72 -0.95
CA LYS A 201 -25.15 4.56 -0.84
C LYS A 201 -24.46 4.20 -2.16
N MET A 202 -25.16 3.52 -3.07
CA MET A 202 -24.61 3.22 -4.40
C MET A 202 -24.31 4.49 -5.21
N ARG A 203 -25.01 5.58 -4.91
CA ARG A 203 -24.75 6.85 -5.57
C ARG A 203 -23.41 7.44 -5.17
N LEU A 204 -22.99 7.27 -3.91
CA LEU A 204 -21.65 7.68 -3.47
C LEU A 204 -20.56 6.93 -4.24
N LEU A 205 -20.72 5.61 -4.42
CA LEU A 205 -19.79 4.80 -5.19
C LEU A 205 -19.72 5.23 -6.66
N ALA A 206 -20.86 5.48 -7.29
CA ALA A 206 -20.90 5.98 -8.66
C ALA A 206 -20.24 7.37 -8.79
N ALA A 207 -20.43 8.24 -7.80
CA ALA A 207 -19.76 9.55 -7.75
C ALA A 207 -18.24 9.43 -7.59
N ALA A 208 -17.78 8.53 -6.71
CA ALA A 208 -16.35 8.23 -6.58
C ALA A 208 -15.75 7.64 -7.88
N ALA A 209 -16.56 6.93 -8.68
CA ALA A 209 -16.19 6.45 -10.01
C ALA A 209 -16.27 7.52 -11.12
N GLY A 210 -16.65 8.76 -10.78
CA GLY A 210 -16.70 9.90 -11.71
C GLY A 210 -18.06 10.18 -12.33
N ASP A 211 -19.08 9.37 -12.05
CA ASP A 211 -20.45 9.68 -12.47
C ASP A 211 -21.07 10.64 -11.46
N PHE A 212 -21.14 11.93 -11.79
CA PHE A 212 -21.86 12.96 -11.03
C PHE A 212 -23.19 13.36 -11.70
N THR A 213 -23.48 12.84 -12.88
CA THR A 213 -24.61 13.29 -13.73
C THR A 213 -25.85 12.42 -13.60
N SER A 214 -25.69 11.15 -13.23
CA SER A 214 -26.84 10.26 -13.04
C SER A 214 -27.74 10.73 -11.89
N PRO A 215 -29.07 10.52 -12.00
CA PRO A 215 -30.04 10.92 -10.99
C PRO A 215 -29.74 10.37 -9.60
N GLY A 216 -30.31 11.03 -8.58
CA GLY A 216 -30.18 10.61 -7.19
C GLY A 216 -28.93 11.14 -6.50
N LEU A 217 -28.25 12.13 -7.07
CA LEU A 217 -27.26 12.98 -6.40
C LEU A 217 -27.71 14.43 -6.56
N GLU A 218 -27.91 15.11 -5.43
CA GLU A 218 -28.24 16.53 -5.38
C GLU A 218 -27.22 17.24 -4.50
N THR A 219 -26.84 18.46 -4.87
CA THR A 219 -25.91 19.28 -4.08
C THR A 219 -26.53 20.65 -3.81
N SER A 220 -26.30 21.17 -2.62
CA SER A 220 -26.70 22.52 -2.20
C SER A 220 -25.60 23.16 -1.36
N GLY A 221 -25.44 24.48 -1.46
CA GLY A 221 -24.31 25.20 -0.87
C GLY A 221 -23.14 25.36 -1.85
N ASP A 222 -21.91 25.39 -1.32
CA ASP A 222 -20.68 25.62 -2.06
C ASP A 222 -20.14 24.32 -2.68
N ALA A 223 -20.50 24.06 -3.94
CA ALA A 223 -20.01 22.89 -4.67
C ALA A 223 -18.46 22.85 -4.82
N ALA A 224 -17.76 23.98 -4.68
CA ALA A 224 -16.30 24.01 -4.74
C ALA A 224 -15.67 23.26 -3.56
N ALA A 225 -16.35 23.19 -2.41
CA ALA A 225 -15.88 22.43 -1.25
C ALA A 225 -15.80 20.92 -1.53
N LEU A 226 -16.77 20.36 -2.26
CA LEU A 226 -16.73 18.96 -2.69
C LEU A 226 -15.60 18.71 -3.69
N GLN A 227 -15.39 19.64 -4.63
CA GLN A 227 -14.28 19.56 -5.59
C GLN A 227 -12.91 19.65 -4.90
N ALA A 228 -12.77 20.52 -3.91
CA ALA A 228 -11.54 20.66 -3.12
C ALA A 228 -11.21 19.37 -2.35
N LEU A 229 -12.21 18.72 -1.73
CA LEU A 229 -12.02 17.41 -1.11
C LEU A 229 -11.56 16.37 -2.14
N LEU A 230 -12.24 16.28 -3.29
CA LEU A 230 -11.87 15.31 -4.33
C LEU A 230 -10.48 15.56 -4.92
N GLY A 231 -10.05 16.83 -4.97
CA GLY A 231 -8.75 17.24 -5.49
C GLY A 231 -7.57 16.87 -4.60
N VAL A 232 -7.80 16.49 -3.35
CA VAL A 232 -6.77 16.05 -2.39
C VAL A 232 -6.82 14.55 -2.10
N LEU A 233 -7.58 13.77 -2.88
CA LEU A 233 -7.60 12.31 -2.75
C LEU A 233 -6.58 11.68 -3.69
N ASP A 234 -5.67 10.90 -3.13
CA ASP A 234 -4.73 10.07 -3.89
C ASP A 234 -5.36 8.75 -4.29
N ARG A 235 -4.96 8.26 -5.46
CA ARG A 235 -5.28 6.92 -5.95
C ARG A 235 -4.08 6.01 -5.71
N PRO A 236 -4.25 4.85 -5.05
CA PRO A 236 -3.15 3.92 -4.86
C PRO A 236 -2.69 3.38 -6.22
N ASP A 237 -1.37 3.32 -6.42
CA ASP A 237 -0.77 2.65 -7.57
C ASP A 237 -0.73 1.13 -7.30
N PRO A 238 -1.48 0.29 -8.02
CA PRO A 238 -1.44 -1.16 -7.84
C PRO A 238 -0.18 -1.82 -8.42
N GLY A 239 0.65 -1.07 -9.16
CA GLY A 239 1.90 -1.50 -9.78
C GLY A 239 3.15 -0.97 -9.10
N PHE A 240 3.09 -0.66 -7.79
CA PHE A 240 4.27 -0.22 -7.04
C PHE A 240 5.36 -1.30 -7.04
N ASN A 241 6.64 -0.88 -7.02
CA ASN A 241 7.79 -1.77 -6.98
C ASN A 241 7.91 -2.50 -5.63
N ILE A 242 8.37 -3.75 -5.66
CA ILE A 242 8.56 -4.57 -4.46
C ILE A 242 10.03 -4.95 -4.29
N ILE A 243 10.67 -5.52 -5.33
CA ILE A 243 12.04 -6.03 -5.26
C ILE A 243 13.11 -4.97 -5.60
N THR A 244 12.68 -3.77 -5.99
CA THR A 244 13.50 -2.60 -6.34
C THR A 244 12.96 -1.37 -5.62
N PRO A 245 13.77 -0.30 -5.46
CA PRO A 245 13.33 0.99 -4.96
C PRO A 245 12.12 1.61 -5.72
#